data_AF-A0A1V4E549-F1
#
_entry.id   AF-A0A1V4E549-F1
#
_cell.length_a   1.000
_cell.length_b   1.000
_cell.length_c   1.000
_cell.angle_alpha   90.00
_cell.angle_beta   90.00
_cell.angle_gamma   90.00
#
_symmetry.space_group_name_H-M   'P 1'
#
loop_
_entity.id
_entity.type
_entity.pdbx_description
1 polymer ?
#
loop_
_entity_poly.entity_id
_entity_poly.type
_entity_poly.pdbx_seq_one_letter_code
_entity_poly.pdbx_strand_id
1 'polypeptide(L)'
;MGAGHEHGHDHGHGHDGHEHRQVNGQGHGVVILDPQSPRPGHLDPRGAAGLLTPADIRNQVFTVVRLREGYDLAEVDRFLGLVEATLISVLRDNEALRARIACLADGPGDESRHVPAAVGDSLARIVEVAGQAADQTLAAARREADALVAQARIRAEQLESTAAAPHDQAVSRQALESQVHSLHTFIATFGSGLKDTVDAQLERLHTLLDELCDPGGSAADRRSAGEAAPG
;
A
#
# COMPACT_ATOMS: atom_id res chain seq x y z
N MET A 1 -25.15 -37.00 -53.35
CA MET A 1 -25.87 -38.23 -52.98
C MET A 1 -24.99 -39.42 -53.32
N GLY A 2 -24.79 -40.35 -52.39
CA GLY A 2 -24.02 -41.61 -52.55
C GLY A 2 -22.58 -41.48 -52.02
N ALA A 3 -22.31 -41.90 -50.77
CA ALA A 3 -21.96 -43.26 -50.31
C ALA A 3 -20.41 -43.38 -50.24
N GLY A 4 -19.78 -43.51 -49.07
CA GLY A 4 -19.60 -44.76 -48.31
C GLY A 4 -18.45 -45.58 -48.92
N HIS A 5 -17.56 -46.31 -48.27
CA HIS A 5 -17.23 -46.68 -46.88
C HIS A 5 -15.92 -47.53 -47.04
N GLU A 6 -15.32 -48.00 -45.93
CA GLU A 6 -14.43 -49.19 -45.83
C GLU A 6 -12.96 -49.00 -46.26
N HIS A 7 -11.96 -48.97 -45.36
CA HIS A 7 -11.47 -49.97 -44.39
C HIS A 7 -10.89 -51.24 -45.06
N GLY A 8 -9.55 -51.32 -45.11
CA GLY A 8 -8.80 -52.48 -45.57
C GLY A 8 -7.49 -52.60 -44.78
N HIS A 9 -7.45 -53.63 -43.94
CA HIS A 9 -6.32 -54.14 -43.16
C HIS A 9 -5.08 -54.43 -44.02
N ASP A 10 -3.88 -54.31 -43.42
CA ASP A 10 -2.84 -55.30 -43.64
C ASP A 10 -2.13 -55.64 -42.31
N HIS A 11 -1.97 -56.94 -42.08
CA HIS A 11 -1.35 -57.57 -40.91
C HIS A 11 -0.09 -58.30 -41.38
N GLY A 12 1.08 -57.82 -40.96
CA GLY A 12 2.35 -58.52 -41.11
C GLY A 12 2.85 -59.04 -39.75
N HIS A 13 2.63 -60.32 -39.51
CA HIS A 13 3.00 -61.09 -38.32
C HIS A 13 4.48 -61.52 -38.39
N GLY A 14 5.20 -61.54 -37.27
CA GLY A 14 6.58 -62.03 -37.17
C GLY A 14 7.01 -62.30 -35.73
N HIS A 15 7.09 -63.59 -35.40
CA HIS A 15 7.24 -64.25 -34.11
C HIS A 15 8.57 -64.03 -33.34
N ASP A 16 8.42 -64.10 -32.01
CA ASP A 16 9.18 -64.81 -30.97
C ASP A 16 10.71 -64.68 -30.79
N GLY A 17 11.07 -64.40 -29.53
CA GLY A 17 12.40 -64.63 -28.95
C GLY A 17 12.43 -64.33 -27.45
N HIS A 18 11.91 -65.26 -26.63
CA HIS A 18 12.04 -65.24 -25.17
C HIS A 18 13.47 -65.58 -24.72
N GLU A 19 14.06 -64.79 -23.82
CA GLU A 19 15.06 -65.28 -22.87
C GLU A 19 14.81 -64.74 -21.46
N HIS A 20 14.45 -65.67 -20.57
CA HIS A 20 14.44 -65.50 -19.12
C HIS A 20 15.86 -65.71 -18.57
N ARG A 21 16.40 -64.77 -17.79
CA ARG A 21 17.51 -65.07 -16.88
C ARG A 21 17.47 -64.30 -15.55
N GLN A 22 16.93 -65.01 -14.57
CA GLN A 22 17.41 -65.16 -13.19
C GLN A 22 17.51 -63.95 -12.25
N VAL A 23 16.62 -63.96 -11.25
CA VAL A 23 16.67 -63.20 -10.01
C VAL A 23 17.80 -63.69 -9.09
N ASN A 24 18.47 -62.75 -8.39
CA ASN A 24 19.07 -63.03 -7.08
C ASN A 24 19.06 -61.76 -6.22
N GLY A 25 18.56 -61.91 -4.99
CA GLY A 25 18.29 -60.82 -4.06
C GLY A 25 19.43 -60.49 -3.08
N GLN A 26 19.22 -59.35 -2.42
CA GLN A 26 19.78 -58.89 -1.15
C GLN A 26 21.26 -58.49 -1.08
N GLY A 27 21.46 -57.16 -1.07
CA GLY A 27 22.57 -56.48 -0.43
C GLY A 27 22.19 -55.02 -0.17
N HIS A 28 21.78 -54.70 1.07
CA HIS A 28 21.64 -53.33 1.54
C HIS A 28 23.02 -52.64 1.52
N GLY A 29 23.33 -51.94 0.43
CA GLY A 29 24.44 -51.01 0.38
C GLY A 29 23.95 -49.64 0.82
N VAL A 30 24.24 -49.27 2.07
CA VAL A 30 24.25 -47.84 2.44
C VAL A 30 25.33 -47.20 1.57
N VAL A 31 24.92 -46.53 0.51
CA VAL A 31 25.80 -45.63 -0.22
C VAL A 31 26.04 -44.47 0.74
N ILE A 32 27.17 -44.50 1.44
CA ILE A 32 27.73 -43.31 2.06
C ILE A 32 27.99 -42.37 0.87
N LEU A 33 27.06 -41.45 0.63
CA LEU A 33 27.25 -40.35 -0.30
C LEU A 33 28.43 -39.54 0.24
N ASP A 34 29.55 -39.68 -0.44
CA ASP A 34 30.71 -38.82 -0.32
C ASP A 34 30.22 -37.35 -0.29
N PRO A 35 30.50 -36.56 0.77
CA PRO A 35 29.95 -35.21 0.92
C PRO A 35 30.50 -34.19 -0.11
N GLN A 36 31.24 -34.64 -1.12
CA GLN A 36 31.87 -33.82 -2.16
C GLN A 36 31.54 -34.26 -3.60
N SER A 37 30.45 -35.02 -3.83
CA SER A 37 29.93 -35.18 -5.20
C SER A 37 29.26 -33.86 -5.65
N PRO A 38 29.69 -33.23 -6.78
CA PRO A 38 29.06 -32.01 -7.26
C PRO A 38 27.62 -32.33 -7.67
N ARG A 39 26.65 -31.69 -7.01
CA ARG A 39 25.24 -31.84 -7.34
C ARG A 39 25.00 -31.22 -8.72
N PRO A 40 24.37 -31.93 -9.67
CA PRO A 40 24.01 -31.31 -10.94
C PRO A 40 22.91 -30.27 -10.66
N GLY A 41 23.22 -28.99 -10.92
CA GLY A 41 22.27 -27.89 -10.79
C GLY A 41 22.68 -26.73 -9.88
N HIS A 42 23.91 -26.69 -9.35
CA HIS A 42 24.42 -25.44 -8.77
C HIS A 42 24.88 -24.52 -9.90
N LEU A 43 24.15 -23.42 -10.13
CA LEU A 43 24.68 -22.27 -10.86
C LEU A 43 25.98 -21.85 -10.17
N ASP A 44 27.13 -22.15 -10.77
CA ASP A 44 28.39 -21.53 -10.37
C ASP A 44 28.27 -20.03 -10.68
N PRO A 45 28.25 -19.12 -9.68
CA PRO A 45 28.15 -17.67 -9.94
C PRO A 45 29.48 -17.10 -10.48
N ARG A 46 30.36 -17.95 -11.01
CA ARG A 46 31.70 -17.63 -11.51
C ARG A 46 31.98 -18.14 -12.93
N GLY A 47 30.94 -18.48 -13.69
CA GLY A 47 31.02 -18.49 -15.16
C GLY A 47 31.14 -17.04 -15.66
N ALA A 48 32.10 -16.78 -16.54
CA ALA A 48 32.54 -15.45 -16.95
C ALA A 48 31.39 -14.43 -17.14
N ALA A 49 31.40 -13.38 -16.31
CA ALA A 49 30.55 -12.18 -16.37
C ALA A 49 29.10 -12.25 -15.83
N GLY A 50 28.73 -13.14 -14.91
CA GLY A 50 27.51 -12.94 -14.07
C GLY A 50 26.18 -12.73 -14.81
N LEU A 51 26.12 -13.08 -16.11
CA LEU A 51 24.96 -12.96 -16.98
C LEU A 51 24.40 -14.37 -17.16
N LEU A 52 23.14 -14.56 -16.80
CA LEU A 52 22.41 -15.81 -17.01
C LEU A 52 22.45 -16.15 -18.51
N THR A 53 22.88 -17.36 -18.85
CA THR A 53 22.74 -17.90 -20.21
C THR A 53 21.42 -18.67 -20.34
N PRO A 54 20.90 -18.86 -21.56
CA PRO A 54 19.74 -19.73 -21.78
C PRO A 54 19.98 -21.18 -21.29
N ALA A 55 21.23 -21.67 -21.33
CA ALA A 55 21.58 -22.98 -20.81
C ALA A 55 21.51 -23.04 -19.27
N ASP A 56 21.84 -21.94 -18.60
CA ASP A 56 21.77 -21.83 -17.14
C ASP A 56 20.33 -21.89 -16.64
N ILE A 57 19.38 -21.32 -17.39
CA ILE A 57 17.95 -21.39 -17.08
C ILE A 57 17.41 -22.81 -17.24
N ARG A 58 17.78 -23.51 -18.32
CA ARG A 58 17.37 -24.91 -18.57
C ARG A 58 17.90 -25.88 -17.52
N ASN A 59 19.09 -25.63 -17.01
CA ASN A 59 19.75 -26.51 -16.03
C ASN A 59 19.41 -26.14 -14.58
N GLN A 60 18.54 -25.16 -14.36
CA GLN A 60 18.19 -24.68 -13.03
C GLN A 60 17.31 -25.68 -12.28
N VAL A 61 17.75 -26.11 -11.09
CA VAL A 61 16.99 -27.02 -10.22
C VAL A 61 16.44 -26.25 -9.02
N PHE A 62 15.10 -26.22 -8.88
CA PHE A 62 14.43 -25.65 -7.72
C PHE A 62 14.16 -26.71 -6.65
N THR A 63 14.33 -26.35 -5.38
CA THR A 63 13.98 -27.22 -4.24
C THR A 63 12.48 -27.16 -3.96
N VAL A 64 11.80 -28.30 -3.93
CA VAL A 64 10.37 -28.37 -3.59
C VAL A 64 10.14 -28.23 -2.09
N VAL A 65 9.32 -27.26 -1.67
CA VAL A 65 8.97 -27.03 -0.26
C VAL A 65 7.61 -27.67 0.03
N ARG A 66 7.58 -28.68 0.91
CA ARG A 66 6.40 -29.54 1.16
C ARG A 66 5.41 -29.01 2.20
N LEU A 67 5.75 -27.94 2.92
CA LEU A 67 5.02 -27.47 4.12
C LEU A 67 4.51 -26.03 4.01
N ARG A 68 4.58 -25.40 2.83
CA ARG A 68 4.07 -24.04 2.56
C ARG A 68 3.44 -23.96 1.18
N GLU A 69 2.56 -22.96 0.98
CA GLU A 69 2.03 -22.58 -0.33
C GLU A 69 3.19 -22.42 -1.32
N GLY A 70 3.25 -23.33 -2.29
CA GLY A 70 4.32 -23.41 -3.28
C GLY A 70 3.82 -22.99 -4.65
N TYR A 71 4.76 -22.62 -5.51
CA TYR A 71 4.46 -22.41 -6.93
C TYR A 71 4.08 -23.74 -7.60
N ASP A 72 3.14 -23.68 -8.54
CA ASP A 72 2.85 -24.82 -9.41
C ASP A 72 4.06 -25.10 -10.31
N LEU A 73 4.63 -26.30 -10.21
CA LEU A 73 5.80 -26.73 -10.98
C LEU A 73 5.57 -26.57 -12.49
N ALA A 74 4.38 -26.92 -12.98
CA ALA A 74 4.07 -26.83 -14.40
C ALA A 74 3.95 -25.37 -14.87
N GLU A 75 3.54 -24.46 -13.99
CA GLU A 75 3.51 -23.03 -14.29
C GLU A 75 4.91 -22.42 -14.31
N VAL A 76 5.75 -22.79 -13.35
CA VAL A 76 7.16 -22.37 -13.30
C VAL A 76 7.90 -22.86 -14.54
N ASP A 77 7.72 -24.11 -14.95
CA ASP A 77 8.36 -24.67 -16.16
C ASP A 77 7.92 -23.92 -17.44
N ARG A 78 6.62 -23.60 -17.58
CA ARG A 78 6.11 -22.80 -18.70
C ARG A 78 6.72 -21.39 -18.72
N PHE A 79 6.83 -20.76 -17.55
CA PHE A 79 7.42 -19.43 -17.41
C PHE A 79 8.92 -19.43 -17.77
N LEU A 80 9.68 -20.42 -17.29
CA LEU A 80 11.11 -20.55 -17.61
C LEU A 80 11.35 -20.77 -19.11
N GLY A 81 10.49 -21.54 -19.78
CA GLY A 81 10.54 -21.69 -21.24
C GLY A 81 10.33 -20.36 -21.99
N LEU A 82 9.43 -19.49 -21.50
CA LEU A 82 9.23 -18.15 -22.07
C LEU A 82 10.44 -17.24 -21.84
N VAL A 83 11.01 -17.26 -20.63
CA VAL A 83 12.21 -16.47 -20.31
C VAL A 83 13.39 -16.92 -21.16
N GLU A 84 13.58 -18.24 -21.33
CA GLU A 84 14.63 -18.80 -22.17
C GLU A 84 14.49 -18.36 -23.64
N ALA A 85 13.29 -18.49 -24.21
CA ALA A 85 13.02 -18.08 -25.59
C ALA A 85 13.28 -16.57 -25.80
N THR A 86 12.88 -15.76 -24.81
CA THR A 86 13.11 -14.31 -24.82
C THR A 86 14.60 -13.99 -24.72
N LEU A 87 15.33 -14.66 -23.84
CA LEU A 87 16.76 -14.46 -23.67
C LEU A 87 17.55 -14.84 -24.94
N ILE A 88 17.18 -15.94 -25.61
CA ILE A 88 17.75 -16.31 -26.91
C ILE A 88 17.51 -15.22 -27.96
N SER A 89 16.28 -14.68 -28.03
CA SER A 89 15.95 -13.60 -28.95
C SER A 89 16.79 -12.36 -28.67
N VAL A 90 16.82 -11.91 -27.41
CA VAL A 90 17.55 -10.70 -26.99
C VAL A 90 19.05 -10.85 -27.25
N LEU A 91 19.64 -12.02 -27.01
CA LEU A 91 21.06 -12.23 -27.30
C LEU A 91 21.34 -12.17 -28.81
N ARG A 92 20.49 -12.78 -29.64
CA ARG A 92 20.61 -12.69 -31.11
C ARG A 92 20.45 -11.25 -31.61
N ASP A 93 19.47 -10.54 -31.09
CA ASP A 93 19.21 -9.15 -31.47
C ASP A 93 20.37 -8.25 -31.05
N ASN A 94 20.94 -8.47 -29.86
CA ASN A 94 22.14 -7.76 -29.41
C ASN A 94 23.34 -8.05 -30.31
N GLU A 95 23.55 -9.30 -30.73
CA GLU A 95 24.62 -9.65 -31.67
C GLU A 95 24.40 -8.97 -33.02
N ALA A 96 23.18 -8.98 -33.54
CA ALA A 96 22.82 -8.29 -34.78
C ALA A 96 23.06 -6.77 -34.68
N LEU A 97 22.71 -6.14 -33.57
CA LEU A 97 22.97 -4.72 -33.32
C LEU A 97 24.46 -4.43 -33.20
N ARG A 98 25.22 -5.28 -32.50
CA ARG A 98 26.68 -5.17 -32.38
C ARG A 98 27.36 -5.34 -33.73
N ALA A 99 26.92 -6.28 -34.56
CA ALA A 99 27.41 -6.48 -35.92
C ALA A 99 27.11 -5.27 -36.82
N ARG A 100 25.93 -4.65 -36.67
CA ARG A 100 25.59 -3.40 -37.36
C ARG A 100 26.53 -2.26 -36.95
N ILE A 101 26.79 -2.09 -35.65
CA ILE A 101 27.72 -1.07 -35.16
C ILE A 101 29.15 -1.34 -35.65
N ALA A 102 29.60 -2.60 -35.60
CA ALA A 102 30.92 -2.99 -36.08
C ALA A 102 31.08 -2.77 -37.58
N CYS A 103 30.09 -3.14 -38.41
CA CYS A 103 30.12 -2.87 -39.85
C CYS A 103 30.15 -1.37 -40.18
N LEU A 104 29.47 -0.54 -39.40
CA LEU A 104 29.56 0.92 -39.54
C LEU A 104 30.93 1.46 -39.08
N ALA A 105 31.59 0.78 -38.14
CA ALA A 105 32.91 1.13 -37.62
C ALA A 105 34.08 0.64 -38.50
N ASP A 106 33.93 -0.52 -39.16
CA ASP A 106 34.94 -1.22 -39.99
C ASP A 106 34.85 -0.88 -41.49
N GLY A 107 34.17 0.21 -41.86
CA GLY A 107 34.34 0.79 -43.20
C GLY A 107 35.84 0.99 -43.49
N PRO A 108 36.33 0.67 -44.71
CA PRO A 108 37.75 0.42 -44.96
C PRO A 108 38.62 1.60 -44.50
N GLY A 109 39.41 1.34 -43.46
CA GLY A 109 40.37 2.25 -42.90
C GLY A 109 41.64 2.28 -43.73
N ASP A 110 41.74 3.26 -44.62
CA ASP A 110 42.99 3.94 -44.92
C ASP A 110 42.68 5.40 -45.21
N GLU A 111 42.60 6.20 -44.15
CA GLU A 111 43.01 7.60 -44.06
C GLU A 111 42.61 8.12 -42.66
N SER A 112 43.63 8.47 -41.87
CA SER A 112 43.60 9.35 -40.69
C SER A 112 42.22 9.82 -40.21
N ARG A 113 41.77 9.34 -39.04
CA ARG A 113 41.19 10.13 -37.91
C ARG A 113 40.26 11.32 -38.23
N HIS A 114 39.63 11.34 -39.38
CA HIS A 114 38.80 12.40 -39.89
C HIS A 114 37.47 11.73 -40.19
N VAL A 115 36.62 11.66 -39.15
CA VAL A 115 35.19 11.76 -39.40
C VAL A 115 35.07 12.94 -40.37
N PRO A 116 34.50 12.78 -41.59
CA PRO A 116 34.42 13.89 -42.53
C PRO A 116 33.86 15.06 -41.76
N ALA A 117 34.55 16.22 -41.72
CA ALA A 117 34.10 17.35 -40.91
C ALA A 117 32.60 17.63 -41.13
N ALA A 118 32.12 17.43 -42.36
CA ALA A 118 30.71 17.47 -42.74
C ALA A 118 29.76 16.50 -41.97
N VAL A 119 30.19 15.29 -41.62
CA VAL A 119 29.43 14.33 -40.79
C VAL A 119 29.47 14.74 -39.31
N GLY A 120 30.62 15.22 -38.82
CA GLY A 120 30.73 15.79 -37.47
C GLY A 120 29.83 17.03 -37.29
N ASP A 121 29.81 17.92 -38.28
CA ASP A 121 28.97 19.11 -38.33
C ASP A 121 27.48 18.75 -38.43
N SER A 122 27.15 17.71 -39.21
CA SER A 122 25.77 17.21 -39.30
C SER A 122 25.30 16.56 -38.00
N LEU A 123 26.14 15.76 -37.35
CA LEU A 123 25.86 15.18 -36.04
C LEU A 123 25.74 16.26 -34.97
N ALA A 124 26.60 17.27 -34.98
CA ALA A 124 26.51 18.41 -34.07
C ALA A 124 25.18 19.15 -34.25
N ARG A 125 24.74 19.39 -35.48
CA ARG A 125 23.45 20.02 -35.78
C ARG A 125 22.25 19.15 -35.36
N ILE A 126 22.34 17.84 -35.53
CA ILE A 126 21.28 16.91 -35.08
C ILE A 126 21.20 16.88 -33.55
N VAL A 127 22.35 16.85 -32.87
CA VAL A 127 22.42 16.92 -31.40
C VAL A 127 21.88 18.26 -30.89
N GLU A 128 22.19 19.37 -31.57
CA GLU A 128 21.64 20.69 -31.25
C GLU A 128 20.13 20.74 -31.43
N VAL A 129 19.60 20.24 -32.56
CA VAL A 129 18.15 20.18 -32.83
C VAL A 129 17.45 19.27 -31.82
N ALA A 130 18.05 18.13 -31.47
CA ALA A 130 17.53 17.22 -30.46
C ALA A 130 17.54 17.86 -29.06
N GLY A 131 18.58 18.61 -28.72
CA GLY A 131 18.68 19.38 -27.47
C GLY A 131 17.60 20.46 -27.39
N GLN A 132 17.44 21.24 -28.46
CA GLN A 132 16.39 22.25 -28.57
C GLN A 132 14.99 21.63 -28.46
N ALA A 133 14.75 20.48 -29.09
CA ALA A 133 13.48 19.76 -28.97
C ALA A 133 13.24 19.28 -27.53
N ALA A 134 14.25 18.71 -26.88
CA ALA A 134 14.18 18.30 -25.48
C ALA A 134 13.87 19.49 -24.55
N ASP A 135 14.57 20.61 -24.72
CA ASP A 135 14.34 21.83 -23.94
C ASP A 135 12.92 22.39 -24.14
N GLN A 136 12.40 22.35 -25.37
CA GLN A 136 11.02 22.75 -25.66
C GLN A 136 10.01 21.85 -24.96
N THR A 137 10.20 20.52 -24.97
CA THR A 137 9.31 19.61 -24.26
C THR A 137 9.36 19.82 -22.74
N LEU A 138 10.55 20.06 -22.17
CA LEU A 138 10.69 20.33 -20.76
C LEU A 138 10.04 21.67 -20.37
N ALA A 139 10.18 22.70 -21.22
CA ALA A 139 9.52 23.99 -21.00
C ALA A 139 7.99 23.88 -21.08
N ALA A 140 7.46 23.10 -22.03
CA ALA A 140 6.02 22.84 -22.14
C ALA A 140 5.49 22.09 -20.91
N ALA A 141 6.16 20.99 -20.53
CA ALA A 141 5.79 20.20 -19.35
C ALA A 141 5.82 21.03 -18.06
N ARG A 142 6.81 21.91 -17.90
CA ARG A 142 6.88 22.83 -16.76
C ARG A 142 5.71 23.80 -16.72
N ARG A 143 5.36 24.43 -17.85
CA ARG A 143 4.20 25.34 -17.92
C ARG A 143 2.89 24.62 -17.58
N GLU A 144 2.72 23.40 -18.07
CA GLU A 144 1.55 22.58 -17.76
C GLU A 144 1.49 22.21 -16.28
N ALA A 145 2.62 21.81 -15.69
CA ALA A 145 2.71 21.54 -14.26
C ALA A 145 2.39 22.78 -13.42
N ASP A 146 2.93 23.94 -13.76
CA ASP A 146 2.65 25.21 -13.09
C ASP A 146 1.17 25.59 -13.19
N ALA A 147 0.56 25.39 -14.36
CA ALA A 147 -0.87 25.63 -14.56
C ALA A 147 -1.73 24.68 -13.70
N LEU A 148 -1.35 23.41 -13.61
CA LEU A 148 -2.04 22.42 -12.80
C LEU A 148 -1.94 22.73 -11.30
N VAL A 149 -0.75 23.13 -10.83
CA VAL A 149 -0.53 23.56 -9.44
C VAL A 149 -1.34 24.81 -9.13
N ALA A 150 -1.36 25.80 -10.04
CA ALA A 150 -2.17 27.01 -9.87
C ALA A 150 -3.67 26.67 -9.78
N GLN A 151 -4.17 25.80 -10.66
CA GLN A 151 -5.56 25.36 -10.64
C GLN A 151 -5.90 24.56 -9.38
N ALA A 152 -4.98 23.71 -8.90
CA ALA A 152 -5.15 22.95 -7.67
C ALA A 152 -5.24 23.89 -6.46
N ARG A 153 -4.39 24.93 -6.39
CA ARG A 153 -4.46 25.95 -5.33
C ARG A 153 -5.77 26.70 -5.34
N ILE A 154 -6.21 27.18 -6.50
CA ILE A 154 -7.51 27.88 -6.61
C ILE A 154 -8.66 26.97 -6.15
N ARG A 155 -8.66 25.70 -6.54
CA ARG A 155 -9.68 24.73 -6.10
C ARG A 155 -9.61 24.44 -4.60
N ALA A 156 -8.41 24.36 -4.03
CA ALA A 156 -8.22 24.18 -2.59
C ALA A 156 -8.76 25.39 -1.81
N GLU A 157 -8.42 26.62 -2.22
CA GLU A 157 -8.94 27.85 -1.62
C GLU A 157 -10.47 27.96 -1.73
N GLN A 158 -11.04 27.53 -2.86
CA GLN A 158 -12.49 27.46 -3.03
C GLN A 158 -13.11 26.44 -2.07
N LEU A 159 -12.53 25.26 -1.96
CA LEU A 159 -13.02 24.23 -1.05
C LEU A 159 -12.94 24.70 0.41
N GLU A 160 -11.81 25.30 0.80
CA GLU A 160 -11.62 25.90 2.12
C GLU A 160 -12.62 27.01 2.40
N SER A 161 -12.87 27.91 1.45
CA SER A 161 -13.89 28.97 1.59
C SER A 161 -15.29 28.38 1.78
N THR A 162 -15.66 27.35 0.99
CA THR A 162 -16.96 26.67 1.13
C THR A 162 -17.08 25.83 2.41
N ALA A 163 -15.97 25.38 3.00
CA ALA A 163 -15.95 24.59 4.23
C ALA A 163 -15.82 25.46 5.50
N ALA A 164 -15.09 26.57 5.43
CA ALA A 164 -14.88 27.49 6.54
C ALA A 164 -16.16 28.28 6.88
N ALA A 165 -16.88 28.78 5.87
CA ALA A 165 -18.11 29.54 6.09
C ALA A 165 -19.18 28.78 6.91
N PRO A 166 -19.52 27.50 6.63
CA PRO A 166 -20.45 26.76 7.46
C PRO A 166 -19.87 26.36 8.82
N HIS A 167 -18.55 26.17 8.94
CA HIS A 167 -17.91 25.88 10.24
C HIS A 167 -18.01 27.09 11.18
N ASP A 168 -17.67 28.29 10.70
CA ASP A 168 -17.76 29.52 11.50
C ASP A 168 -19.20 29.84 11.91
N GLN A 169 -20.16 29.60 11.01
CA GLN A 169 -21.58 29.72 11.32
C GLN A 169 -22.03 28.71 12.37
N ALA A 170 -21.58 27.45 12.29
CA ALA A 170 -21.91 26.41 13.26
C ALA A 170 -21.33 26.72 14.65
N VAL A 171 -20.08 27.20 14.72
CA VAL A 171 -19.44 27.62 15.97
C VAL A 171 -20.19 28.80 16.59
N SER A 172 -20.53 29.81 15.78
CA SER A 172 -21.31 30.97 16.23
C SER A 172 -22.71 30.57 16.74
N ARG A 173 -23.36 29.62 16.04
CA ARG A 173 -24.65 29.06 16.45
C ARG A 173 -24.55 28.30 17.76
N GLN A 174 -23.53 27.45 17.92
CA GLN A 174 -23.31 26.69 19.15
C GLN A 174 -23.04 27.64 20.33
N ALA A 175 -22.29 28.72 20.13
CA ALA A 175 -22.08 29.75 21.15
C ALA A 175 -23.42 30.39 21.58
N LEU A 176 -24.27 30.77 20.63
CA LEU A 176 -25.61 31.28 20.92
C LEU A 176 -26.48 30.26 21.67
N GLU A 177 -26.49 29.00 21.23
CA GLU A 177 -27.24 27.92 21.87
C GLU A 177 -26.77 27.68 23.31
N SER A 178 -25.46 27.71 23.55
CA SER A 178 -24.89 27.60 24.90
C SER A 178 -25.28 28.78 25.79
N GLN A 179 -25.35 29.99 25.24
CA GLN A 179 -25.77 31.19 25.98
C GLN A 179 -27.26 31.14 26.31
N VAL A 180 -28.10 30.68 25.37
CA VAL A 180 -29.53 30.44 25.62
C VAL A 180 -29.71 29.40 26.72
N HIS A 181 -28.96 28.29 26.66
CA HIS A 181 -29.01 27.26 27.69
C HIS A 181 -28.55 27.79 29.06
N SER A 182 -27.50 28.61 29.09
CA SER A 182 -27.05 29.29 30.30
C SER A 182 -28.12 30.23 30.85
N LEU A 183 -28.81 30.97 29.98
CA LEU A 183 -29.85 31.91 30.39
C LEU A 183 -31.09 31.17 30.94
N HIS A 184 -31.49 30.06 30.32
CA HIS A 184 -32.55 29.19 30.84
C HIS A 184 -32.19 28.61 32.21
N THR A 185 -30.98 28.11 32.36
CA THR A 185 -30.49 27.58 33.63
C THR A 185 -30.47 28.68 34.68
N PHE A 186 -29.99 29.88 34.34
CA PHE A 186 -29.98 31.04 35.23
C PHE A 186 -31.39 31.45 35.66
N ILE A 187 -32.36 31.53 34.74
CA ILE A 187 -33.74 31.89 35.08
C ILE A 187 -34.35 30.85 36.02
N ALA A 188 -34.10 29.55 35.78
CA ALA A 188 -34.60 28.48 36.63
C ALA A 188 -34.00 28.53 38.05
N THR A 189 -32.69 28.70 38.17
CA THR A 189 -32.00 28.79 39.48
C THR A 189 -32.35 30.07 40.22
N PHE A 190 -32.40 31.21 39.52
CA PHE A 190 -32.84 32.48 40.08
C PHE A 190 -34.30 32.40 40.57
N GLY A 191 -35.19 31.81 39.76
CA GLY A 191 -36.59 31.62 40.12
C GLY A 191 -36.76 30.77 41.38
N SER A 192 -36.04 29.64 41.47
CA SER A 192 -36.04 28.80 42.67
C SER A 192 -35.51 29.57 43.88
N GLY A 193 -34.35 30.25 43.75
CA GLY A 193 -33.76 30.99 44.87
C GLY A 193 -34.63 32.15 45.36
N LEU A 194 -35.30 32.87 44.45
CA LEU A 194 -36.25 33.91 44.81
C LEU A 194 -37.44 33.31 45.57
N LYS A 195 -37.97 32.17 45.10
CA LYS A 195 -39.05 31.45 45.77
C LYS A 195 -38.65 30.99 47.16
N ASP A 196 -37.50 30.35 47.31
CA ASP A 196 -36.99 29.88 48.61
C ASP A 196 -36.81 31.06 49.58
N THR A 197 -36.33 32.20 49.08
CA THR A 197 -36.19 33.42 49.89
C THR A 197 -37.55 33.94 50.35
N VAL A 198 -38.54 34.04 49.44
CA VAL A 198 -39.89 34.50 49.77
C VAL A 198 -40.58 33.55 50.75
N ASP A 199 -40.49 32.23 50.51
CA ASP A 199 -41.05 31.21 51.39
C ASP A 199 -40.42 31.28 52.79
N ALA A 200 -39.10 31.47 52.89
CA ALA A 200 -38.42 31.67 54.18
C ALA A 200 -38.83 32.98 54.89
N GLN A 201 -39.06 34.07 54.14
CA GLN A 201 -39.59 35.32 54.73
C GLN A 201 -41.03 35.11 55.26
N LEU A 202 -41.87 34.37 54.54
CA LEU A 202 -43.23 34.05 54.96
C LEU A 202 -43.27 33.18 56.21
N GLU A 203 -42.45 32.12 56.30
CA GLU A 203 -42.37 31.30 57.52
C GLU A 203 -41.88 32.10 58.72
N ARG A 204 -40.91 32.99 58.53
CA ARG A 204 -40.43 33.88 59.59
C ARG A 204 -41.52 34.83 60.07
N LEU A 205 -42.30 35.41 59.15
CA LEU A 205 -43.44 36.26 59.53
C LEU A 205 -44.52 35.47 60.25
N HIS A 206 -44.84 34.25 59.80
CA HIS A 206 -45.76 33.35 60.51
C HIS A 206 -45.28 33.06 61.93
N THR A 207 -44.00 32.72 62.10
CA THR A 207 -43.41 32.45 63.42
C THR A 207 -43.52 33.67 64.34
N LEU A 208 -43.20 34.86 63.84
CA LEU A 208 -43.35 36.10 64.61
C LEU A 208 -44.82 36.39 64.96
N LEU A 209 -45.76 36.03 64.08
CA LEU A 209 -47.19 36.18 64.33
C LEU A 209 -47.66 35.23 65.46
N ASP A 210 -47.20 33.97 65.45
CA ASP A 210 -47.48 32.98 66.49
C ASP A 210 -46.90 33.39 67.84
N GLU A 211 -45.66 33.90 67.87
CA GLU A 211 -45.04 34.45 69.08
C GLU A 211 -45.81 35.65 69.66
N LEU A 212 -46.44 36.47 68.81
CA LEU A 212 -47.29 37.57 69.25
C LEU A 212 -48.69 37.11 69.67
N CYS A 213 -49.15 35.95 69.21
CA CYS A 213 -50.46 35.37 69.54
C CYS A 213 -50.44 34.53 70.84
N ASP A 214 -49.27 33.98 71.22
CA ASP A 214 -49.04 33.34 72.53
C ASP A 214 -47.96 34.07 73.38
N PRO A 215 -48.24 35.29 73.87
CA PRO A 215 -47.31 36.00 74.75
C PRO A 215 -47.22 35.39 76.16
N GLY A 216 -48.00 34.35 76.47
CA GLY A 216 -48.25 33.86 77.83
C GLY A 216 -47.52 32.58 78.23
N GLY A 217 -47.06 31.75 77.28
CA GLY A 217 -46.51 30.42 77.58
C GLY A 217 -45.07 30.34 78.11
N SER A 218 -44.22 31.34 77.85
CA SER A 218 -42.76 31.20 78.06
C SER A 218 -42.17 31.99 79.24
N ALA A 219 -42.96 32.88 79.88
CA ALA A 219 -42.53 33.63 81.07
C ALA A 219 -42.90 32.96 82.41
N ALA A 220 -43.66 31.86 82.39
CA ALA A 220 -44.12 31.17 83.60
C ALA A 220 -43.14 30.12 84.16
N ASP A 221 -42.24 29.56 83.34
CA ASP A 221 -41.45 28.37 83.74
C ASP A 221 -40.06 28.68 84.35
N ARG A 222 -39.59 29.93 84.30
CA ARG A 222 -38.26 30.32 84.87
C ARG A 222 -38.29 30.88 86.30
N ARG A 223 -39.46 30.91 86.96
CA ARG A 223 -39.61 31.42 88.35
C ARG A 223 -39.90 30.35 89.40
N SER A 224 -39.80 29.06 89.06
CA SER A 224 -40.15 27.94 89.97
C SER A 224 -38.96 27.16 90.56
N ALA A 225 -37.70 27.55 90.30
CA ALA A 225 -36.54 26.71 90.68
C ALA A 225 -35.44 27.42 91.51
N GLY A 226 -35.79 28.42 92.34
CA GLY A 226 -34.78 29.14 93.11
C GLY A 226 -35.27 29.88 94.36
N GLU A 227 -36.08 29.25 95.21
CA GLU A 227 -36.34 29.73 96.57
C GLU A 227 -36.45 28.52 97.52
N ALA A 228 -35.34 28.18 98.18
CA ALA A 228 -35.31 27.27 99.33
C ALA A 228 -34.12 27.62 100.23
N ALA A 229 -34.25 28.72 100.98
CA ALA A 229 -33.70 28.83 102.34
C ALA A 229 -34.64 28.05 103.29
N PRO A 230 -34.25 27.54 104.49
CA PRO A 230 -33.55 28.32 105.54
C PRO A 230 -32.61 27.52 106.49
N GLY A 231 -31.96 28.23 107.43
CA GLY A 231 -31.32 27.65 108.63
C GLY A 231 -30.13 28.44 109.15
#